data_AF-A0A6M1T2B3-F1
#
_entry.id   AF-A0A6M1T2B3-F1
#
_cell.length_a   1.000
_cell.length_b   1.000
_cell.length_c   1.000
_cell.angle_alpha   90.00
_cell.angle_beta   90.00
_cell.angle_gamma   90.00
#
_symmetry.space_group_name_H-M   'P 1'
#
loop_
_entity.id
_entity.type
_entity.pdbx_description
1 polymer ?
#
loop_
_entity_poly.entity_id
_entity_poly.type
_entity_poly.pdbx_seq_one_letter_code
_entity_poly.pdbx_strand_id
1 'polypeptide(L)'
;MESLVYHLREMIKINTEMLVKLHKDDISVEYLREAFDNRGMHVQKVNEIVPTMDKEALSDEESASLKKLFDKFNRQGEKIQKTLDEVTQQSQDKLTDAVQRRKAEDGYRVLK
;
A
#
# COMPACT_ATOMS: atom_id res chain seq x y z
N MET A 1 -22.58 -12.72 -2.61
CA MET A 1 -21.22 -13.29 -2.43
C MET A 1 -20.26 -12.82 -3.53
N GLU A 2 -20.62 -12.89 -4.81
CA GLU A 2 -19.78 -12.43 -5.93
C GLU A 2 -19.30 -10.98 -5.82
N SER A 3 -20.16 -10.06 -5.36
CA SER A 3 -19.81 -8.65 -5.16
C SER A 3 -18.73 -8.44 -4.07
N LEU A 4 -18.78 -9.19 -2.97
CA LEU A 4 -17.73 -9.14 -1.93
C LEU A 4 -16.39 -9.65 -2.48
N VAL A 5 -16.42 -10.80 -3.17
CA VAL A 5 -15.22 -11.40 -3.79
C VAL A 5 -14.61 -10.46 -4.82
N TYR A 6 -15.44 -9.79 -5.63
CA TYR A 6 -15.00 -8.80 -6.61
C TYR A 6 -14.21 -7.66 -5.94
N HIS A 7 -14.79 -7.01 -4.93
CA HIS A 7 -14.11 -5.90 -4.24
C HIS A 7 -12.82 -6.34 -3.53
N LEU A 8 -12.80 -7.53 -2.93
CA LEU A 8 -11.58 -8.09 -2.35
C LEU A 8 -10.48 -8.32 -3.39
N ARG A 9 -10.83 -8.83 -4.58
CA ARG A 9 -9.89 -9.05 -5.67
C ARG A 9 -9.35 -7.74 -6.23
N GLU A 10 -10.18 -6.71 -6.39
CA GLU A 10 -9.72 -5.39 -6.84
C GLU A 10 -8.77 -4.77 -5.83
N MET A 11 -9.06 -4.82 -4.53
CA MET A 11 -8.12 -4.34 -3.51
C MET A 11 -6.78 -5.07 -3.52
N ILE A 12 -6.79 -6.40 -3.71
CA ILE A 12 -5.56 -7.21 -3.85
C ILE A 12 -4.79 -6.82 -5.12
N LYS A 13 -5.50 -6.56 -6.23
CA LYS A 13 -4.89 -6.13 -7.49
C LYS A 13 -4.19 -4.77 -7.31
N ILE A 14 -4.88 -3.78 -6.74
CA ILE A 14 -4.32 -2.46 -6.43
C ILE A 14 -3.08 -2.60 -5.55
N ASN A 15 -3.16 -3.37 -4.45
CA ASN A 15 -2.01 -3.61 -3.58
C ASN A 15 -0.84 -4.29 -4.32
N THR A 16 -1.12 -5.19 -5.26
CA THR A 16 -0.09 -5.87 -6.06
C THR A 16 0.61 -4.87 -6.99
N GLU A 17 -0.13 -4.00 -7.66
CA GLU A 17 0.43 -2.96 -8.54
C GLU A 17 1.29 -1.95 -7.75
N MET A 18 0.81 -1.53 -6.56
CA MET A 18 1.58 -0.68 -5.66
C MET A 18 2.90 -1.33 -5.25
N LEU A 19 2.89 -2.61 -4.83
CA LEU A 19 4.11 -3.33 -4.45
C LEU A 19 5.10 -3.44 -5.62
N VAL A 20 4.62 -3.69 -6.84
CA VAL A 20 5.48 -3.77 -8.03
C VAL A 20 6.16 -2.43 -8.31
N LYS A 21 5.44 -1.32 -8.14
CA LYS A 21 5.99 0.04 -8.35
C LYS A 21 6.93 0.47 -7.22
N LEU A 22 6.59 0.15 -5.96
CA LEU A 22 7.44 0.39 -4.80
C LEU A 22 8.81 -0.31 -4.94
N HIS A 23 8.84 -1.56 -5.41
CA HIS A 23 10.10 -2.28 -5.62
C HIS A 23 10.97 -1.73 -6.75
N LYS A 24 10.42 -0.92 -7.65
CA LYS A 24 11.15 -0.34 -8.79
C LYS A 24 11.69 1.07 -8.49
N ASP A 25 11.48 1.59 -7.28
CA ASP A 25 11.70 3.00 -6.93
C ASP A 25 11.01 3.98 -7.90
N ASP A 26 10.00 3.52 -8.63
CA ASP A 26 9.28 4.23 -9.71
C ASP A 26 7.83 4.46 -9.28
N ILE A 27 7.68 5.08 -8.11
CA ILE A 27 6.38 5.39 -7.57
C ILE A 27 6.32 6.85 -7.14
N SER A 28 5.35 7.57 -7.70
CA SER A 28 5.06 8.94 -7.30
C SER A 28 4.11 8.95 -6.10
N VAL A 29 4.22 10.00 -5.29
CA VAL A 29 3.26 10.26 -4.20
C VAL A 29 1.84 10.40 -4.74
N GLU A 30 1.68 11.00 -5.93
CA GLU A 30 0.38 11.15 -6.58
C GLU A 30 -0.25 9.78 -6.93
N TYR A 31 0.54 8.87 -7.53
CA TYR A 31 0.07 7.53 -7.81
C TYR A 31 -0.32 6.78 -6.54
N LEU A 32 0.48 6.91 -5.46
CA LEU A 32 0.15 6.30 -4.17
C LEU A 32 -1.18 6.82 -3.63
N ARG A 33 -1.41 8.14 -3.72
CA ARG A 33 -2.67 8.76 -3.29
C ARG A 33 -3.86 8.19 -4.06
N GLU A 34 -3.80 8.21 -5.39
CA GLU A 34 -4.88 7.67 -6.24
C GLU A 34 -5.14 6.18 -5.97
N ALA A 35 -4.08 5.39 -5.80
CA ALA A 35 -4.19 3.96 -5.49
C ALA A 35 -4.84 3.73 -4.12
N PHE A 36 -4.47 4.50 -3.10
CA PHE A 36 -5.07 4.41 -1.77
C PHE A 36 -6.54 4.85 -1.76
N ASP A 37 -6.88 5.92 -2.49
CA ASP A 37 -8.25 6.40 -2.61
C ASP A 37 -9.14 5.35 -3.31
N ASN A 38 -8.66 4.79 -4.42
CA ASN A 38 -9.38 3.74 -5.15
C ASN A 38 -9.55 2.48 -4.28
N ARG A 39 -8.50 2.07 -3.56
CA ARG A 39 -8.60 0.97 -2.58
C ARG A 39 -9.60 1.30 -1.47
N GLY A 40 -9.62 2.52 -0.98
CA GLY A 40 -10.54 3.01 0.06
C GLY A 40 -12.00 2.91 -0.36
N MET A 41 -12.32 3.24 -1.61
CA MET A 41 -13.67 3.04 -2.17
C MET A 41 -14.10 1.57 -2.09
N HIS A 42 -13.23 0.63 -2.44
CA HIS A 42 -13.55 -0.80 -2.33
C HIS A 42 -13.69 -1.27 -0.89
N VAL A 43 -12.88 -0.76 0.04
CA VAL A 43 -13.03 -1.03 1.49
C VAL A 43 -14.42 -0.58 1.97
N GLN A 44 -14.87 0.61 1.56
CA GLN A 44 -16.22 1.10 1.88
C GLN A 44 -17.30 0.14 1.38
N LYS A 45 -17.18 -0.34 0.13
CA LYS A 45 -18.12 -1.33 -0.42
C LYS A 45 -18.13 -2.65 0.33
N VAL A 46 -16.96 -3.15 0.74
CA VAL A 46 -16.89 -4.34 1.60
C VAL A 46 -17.59 -4.11 2.95
N ASN A 47 -17.39 -2.93 3.56
CA ASN A 47 -18.01 -2.58 4.83
C ASN A 47 -19.54 -2.40 4.72
N GLU A 48 -20.06 -2.03 3.55
CA GLU A 48 -21.50 -2.01 3.27
C GLU A 48 -22.08 -3.43 3.08
N ILE A 49 -21.34 -4.34 2.43
CA ILE A 49 -21.82 -5.68 2.07
C ILE A 49 -21.76 -6.67 3.25
N VAL A 50 -20.66 -6.67 4.00
CA VAL A 50 -20.41 -7.67 5.05
C VAL A 50 -21.51 -7.71 6.12
N PRO A 51 -22.06 -6.57 6.60
CA PRO A 51 -23.15 -6.60 7.59
C PRO A 51 -24.46 -7.16 7.06
N THR A 52 -24.72 -7.06 5.75
CA THR A 52 -25.97 -7.53 5.14
C THR A 52 -25.90 -9.00 4.71
N MET A 53 -24.73 -9.63 4.83
CA MET A 53 -24.56 -11.03 4.47
C MET A 53 -25.05 -11.94 5.59
N ASP A 54 -25.87 -12.92 5.20
CA ASP A 54 -26.13 -14.09 6.03
C ASP A 54 -24.89 -14.98 6.04
N LYS A 55 -24.18 -14.99 7.18
CA LYS A 55 -22.94 -15.74 7.36
C LYS A 55 -23.21 -17.23 7.56
N GLU A 56 -24.39 -17.60 8.05
CA GLU A 56 -24.76 -19.00 8.31
C GLU A 56 -25.14 -19.71 7.01
N ALA A 57 -25.51 -18.96 5.98
CA ALA A 57 -25.76 -19.47 4.63
C ALA A 57 -24.49 -19.73 3.80
N LEU A 58 -23.30 -19.36 4.29
CA LEU A 58 -22.04 -19.63 3.60
C LEU A 58 -21.59 -21.07 3.85
N SER A 59 -21.26 -21.77 2.78
CA SER A 59 -20.56 -23.05 2.89
C SER A 59 -19.15 -22.86 3.48
N ASP A 60 -18.58 -23.95 3.99
CA ASP A 60 -17.21 -23.97 4.49
C ASP A 60 -16.19 -23.57 3.41
N GLU A 61 -16.44 -23.98 2.16
CA GLU A 61 -15.58 -23.65 1.01
C GLU A 61 -15.59 -22.14 0.68
N GLU A 62 -16.77 -21.53 0.69
CA GLU A 62 -16.94 -20.10 0.46
C GLU A 62 -16.30 -19.28 1.58
N SER A 63 -16.52 -19.69 2.83
CA SER A 63 -15.91 -19.07 4.02
C SER A 63 -14.38 -19.18 3.99
N ALA A 64 -13.83 -20.35 3.65
CA ALA A 64 -12.39 -20.55 3.51
C ALA A 64 -11.80 -19.70 2.37
N SER A 65 -12.52 -19.58 1.25
CA SER A 65 -12.11 -18.77 0.09
C SER A 65 -12.07 -17.28 0.42
N LEU A 66 -13.09 -16.77 1.10
CA LEU A 66 -13.14 -15.38 1.57
C LEU A 66 -12.00 -15.10 2.56
N LYS A 67 -11.78 -16.01 3.52
CA LYS A 67 -10.67 -15.89 4.47
C LYS A 67 -9.32 -15.80 3.77
N LYS A 68 -9.06 -16.63 2.76
CA LYS A 68 -7.81 -16.56 1.97
C LYS A 68 -7.63 -15.19 1.29
N LEU A 69 -8.71 -14.59 0.77
CA LEU A 69 -8.65 -13.26 0.16
C LEU A 69 -8.34 -12.17 1.19
N PHE A 70 -9.02 -12.17 2.33
CA PHE A 70 -8.73 -11.24 3.43
C PHE A 70 -7.29 -11.38 3.95
N ASP A 71 -6.84 -12.61 4.20
CA ASP A 71 -5.48 -12.89 4.66
C ASP A 71 -4.45 -12.37 3.64
N LYS A 72 -4.70 -12.55 2.33
CA LYS A 72 -3.83 -12.03 1.27
C LYS A 72 -3.82 -10.50 1.24
N PHE A 73 -4.99 -9.87 1.32
CA PHE A 73 -5.12 -8.41 1.36
C PHE A 73 -4.35 -7.81 2.53
N ASN A 74 -4.54 -8.36 3.74
CA ASN A 74 -3.87 -7.88 4.96
C ASN A 74 -2.35 -8.02 4.86
N ARG A 75 -1.85 -9.19 4.45
CA ARG A 75 -0.40 -9.41 4.25
C ARG A 75 0.20 -8.47 3.23
N GLN A 76 -0.53 -8.11 2.17
CA GLN A 76 -0.05 -7.12 1.20
C GLN A 76 -0.05 -5.71 1.79
N GLY A 77 -1.06 -5.35 2.58
CA GLY A 77 -1.12 -4.07 3.29
C GLY A 77 0.07 -3.88 4.22
N GLU A 78 0.40 -4.90 5.03
CA GLU A 78 1.57 -4.89 5.91
C GLU A 78 2.88 -4.72 5.14
N LYS A 79 3.03 -5.41 3.99
CA LYS A 79 4.21 -5.26 3.13
C LYS A 79 4.32 -3.85 2.55
N ILE A 80 3.22 -3.28 2.07
CA ILE A 80 3.20 -1.91 1.54
C ILE A 80 3.64 -0.93 2.62
N GLN A 81 3.09 -1.05 3.84
CA GLN A 81 3.45 -0.18 4.95
C GLN A 81 4.95 -0.27 5.24
N LYS A 82 5.47 -1.50 5.41
CA LYS A 82 6.89 -1.72 5.67
C LYS A 82 7.78 -1.11 4.58
N THR A 83 7.45 -1.32 3.31
CA THR A 83 8.26 -0.79 2.19
C THR A 83 8.18 0.74 2.13
N LEU A 84 7.04 1.35 2.42
CA LEU A 84 6.91 2.81 2.50
C LEU A 84 7.75 3.41 3.64
N ASP A 85 7.79 2.74 4.79
CA ASP A 85 8.62 3.16 5.92
C ASP A 85 10.12 3.11 5.54
N GLU A 86 10.55 2.04 4.88
CA GLU A 86 11.91 1.87 4.36
C GLU A 86 12.28 2.97 3.33
N VAL A 87 11.40 3.23 2.36
CA VAL A 87 11.62 4.27 1.33
C VAL A 87 11.68 5.67 1.96
N THR A 88 10.83 5.93 2.95
CA THR A 88 10.81 7.21 3.67
C THR A 88 12.11 7.42 4.44
N GLN A 89 12.58 6.40 5.16
CA GLN A 89 13.84 6.45 5.90
C GLN A 89 15.02 6.71 4.95
N GLN A 90 15.13 5.96 3.85
CA GLN A 90 16.20 6.17 2.86
C GLN A 90 16.17 7.58 2.25
N SER A 91 14.98 8.14 2.05
CA SER A 91 14.83 9.50 1.53
C SER A 91 15.30 10.55 2.53
N GLN A 92 15.04 10.34 3.83
CA GLN A 92 15.52 11.22 4.91
C GLN A 92 17.06 11.17 5.04
N ASP A 93 17.64 9.98 4.93
CA ASP A 93 19.10 9.79 4.98
C ASP A 93 19.77 10.52 3.80
N LYS A 94 19.26 10.31 2.58
CA LYS A 94 19.76 11.01 1.36
C LYS A 94 19.66 12.54 1.48
N LEU A 95 18.57 13.06 2.05
CA LEU A 95 18.40 14.49 2.26
C LEU A 95 19.41 15.03 3.27
N THR A 96 19.63 14.30 4.37
CA THR A 96 20.61 14.64 5.40
C THR A 96 22.01 14.72 4.80
N ASP A 97 22.41 13.73 4.02
CA ASP A 97 23.69 13.70 3.32
C ASP A 97 23.84 14.88 2.35
N ALA A 98 22.80 15.18 1.57
CA ALA A 98 22.81 16.31 0.64
C ALA A 98 22.97 17.66 1.35
N VAL A 99 22.31 17.85 2.50
CA VAL A 99 22.46 19.06 3.32
C VAL A 99 23.87 19.16 3.91
N GLN A 100 24.42 18.07 4.43
CA GLN A 100 25.78 18.05 4.97
C GLN A 100 26.82 18.35 3.88
N ARG A 101 26.66 17.74 2.70
CA ARG A 101 27.52 18.00 1.54
C ARG A 101 27.47 19.46 1.12
N ARG A 102 26.28 20.07 1.04
CA ARG A 102 26.14 21.50 0.72
C ARG A 102 26.87 22.38 1.74
N LYS A 103 26.71 22.10 3.04
CA LYS A 103 27.44 22.83 4.10
C LYS A 103 28.96 22.72 3.95
N ALA A 104 29.47 21.54 3.62
CA ALA A 104 30.90 21.33 3.39
C ALA A 104 31.41 22.07 2.15
N GLU A 105 30.65 22.03 1.05
CA GLU A 105 30.95 22.77 -0.19
C GLU A 105 30.97 24.29 0.04
N ASP A 106 30.02 24.82 0.81
CA ASP A 106 29.98 26.23 1.19
C ASP A 106 31.17 26.61 2.08
N GLY A 107 31.53 25.78 3.06
CA GLY A 107 32.72 26.00 3.89
C GLY A 107 34.03 26.03 3.07
N TYR A 108 34.15 25.17 2.07
CA TYR A 108 35.32 25.14 1.18
C TYR A 108 35.39 26.36 0.25
N ARG A 109 34.23 26.89 -0.18
CA ARG A 109 34.16 28.12 -1.00
C ARG A 109 34.62 29.36 -0.25
N VAL A 110 34.43 29.44 1.07
CA VAL A 110 34.88 30.58 1.90
C VAL A 110 36.39 30.56 2.15
N LEU A 111 37.04 29.40 2.01
CA LEU A 111 38.48 29.23 2.19
C LEU A 111 39.30 29.45 0.89
N LYS A 112 38.63 29.64 -0.25
CA LYS A 112 39.24 30.01 -1.54
C LYS A 112 39.04 31.49 -1.82
#